data_AF-A0A2V7S7T9-F1
#
_entry.id   AF-A0A2V7S7T9-F1
#
_cell.length_a   1.000
_cell.length_b   1.000
_cell.length_c   1.000
_cell.angle_alpha   90.00
_cell.angle_beta   90.00
_cell.angle_gamma   90.00
#
_symmetry.space_group_name_H-M   'P 1'
#
loop_
_entity.id
_entity.type
_entity.pdbx_description
1 polymer ?
#
loop_
_entity_poly.entity_id
_entity_poly.type
_entity_poly.pdbx_seq_one_letter_code
_entity_poly.pdbx_strand_id
1 'polypeptide(L)'
;MPLPSNGEVSCHPNVFGGQDCISPEGRFTSTPNIFGGFDTTSPDGSRSSSHPNIFGGEDTTTPKGTIESKENIFGGKDYRLPSGERIESYPNIFGGQDFRQRDGHVVECRPNVFGGEDCR
;
A
#
# COMPACT_ATOMS: atom_id res chain seq x y z
N MET A 1 -16.64 9.52 -26.13
CA MET A 1 -15.69 8.88 -25.21
C MET A 1 -15.96 9.51 -23.84
N PRO A 2 -16.52 8.79 -22.85
CA PRO A 2 -16.78 9.42 -21.56
C PRO A 2 -15.43 9.64 -20.86
N LEU A 3 -15.25 10.84 -20.34
CA LEU A 3 -14.13 11.22 -19.51
C LEU A 3 -14.24 10.48 -18.16
N PRO A 4 -13.13 10.00 -17.56
CA PRO A 4 -13.18 9.48 -16.20
C PRO A 4 -13.59 10.62 -15.25
N SER A 5 -14.60 10.35 -14.44
CA SER A 5 -15.09 11.29 -13.42
C SER A 5 -14.10 11.38 -12.27
N ASN A 6 -13.90 12.61 -11.75
CA ASN A 6 -13.10 12.96 -10.57
C ASN A 6 -12.77 11.80 -9.61
N GLY A 7 -11.50 11.41 -9.55
CA GLY A 7 -10.95 10.54 -8.49
C GLY A 7 -10.55 9.12 -8.91
N GLU A 8 -10.80 8.71 -10.15
CA GLU A 8 -10.54 7.34 -10.58
C GLU A 8 -9.05 7.09 -10.84
N VAL A 9 -8.45 6.18 -10.06
CA VAL A 9 -7.11 5.63 -10.30
C VAL A 9 -7.25 4.43 -11.23
N SER A 10 -6.59 4.46 -12.39
CA SER A 10 -6.60 3.37 -13.36
C SER A 10 -5.22 2.76 -13.51
N CYS A 11 -5.09 1.47 -13.25
CA CYS A 11 -3.81 0.75 -13.26
C CYS A 11 -3.78 -0.35 -14.32
N HIS A 12 -2.66 -0.47 -15.03
CA HIS A 12 -2.42 -1.51 -16.03
C HIS A 12 -1.03 -2.12 -15.85
N PRO A 13 -0.86 -3.43 -16.07
CA PRO A 13 0.48 -4.03 -16.09
C PRO A 13 1.36 -3.40 -17.17
N ASN A 14 2.64 -3.18 -16.87
CA ASN A 14 3.62 -2.67 -17.82
C ASN A 14 4.55 -3.77 -18.33
N VAL A 15 5.31 -3.47 -19.39
CA VAL A 15 6.20 -4.43 -20.06
C VAL A 15 7.38 -4.92 -19.19
N PHE A 16 7.62 -4.27 -18.05
CA PHE A 16 8.67 -4.62 -17.10
C PHE A 16 8.16 -5.52 -15.97
N GLY A 17 6.89 -5.92 -16.00
CA GLY A 17 6.27 -6.79 -14.99
C GLY A 17 5.79 -6.05 -13.74
N GLY A 18 5.77 -4.72 -13.76
CA GLY A 18 5.12 -3.89 -12.74
C GLY A 18 3.82 -3.29 -13.25
N GLN A 19 3.44 -2.14 -12.73
CA GLN A 19 2.19 -1.45 -13.07
C GLN A 19 2.40 0.00 -13.44
N ASP A 20 1.59 0.49 -14.37
CA ASP A 20 1.41 1.90 -14.68
C ASP A 20 0.02 2.33 -14.23
N CYS A 21 -0.04 3.27 -13.28
CA CYS A 21 -1.29 3.83 -12.77
C CYS A 21 -1.42 5.30 -13.14
N ILE A 22 -2.62 5.72 -13.52
CA ILE A 22 -2.97 7.12 -13.80
C ILE A 22 -4.01 7.55 -12.76
N SER A 23 -3.72 8.62 -12.04
CA SER A 23 -4.64 9.30 -11.13
C SER A 23 -4.81 10.78 -11.54
N PRO A 24 -5.76 11.52 -10.94
CA PRO A 24 -5.87 12.96 -11.13
C PRO A 24 -4.57 13.73 -10.80
N GLU A 25 -3.77 13.23 -9.87
CA GLU A 25 -2.48 13.80 -9.45
C GLU A 25 -1.33 13.47 -10.41
N GLY A 26 -1.52 12.50 -11.31
CA GLY A 26 -0.60 12.16 -12.38
C GLY A 26 -0.31 10.66 -12.49
N ARG A 27 0.84 10.32 -13.08
CA ARG A 27 1.23 8.92 -13.35
C ARG A 27 2.15 8.37 -12.27
N PHE A 28 1.84 7.16 -11.82
CA PHE A 28 2.71 6.30 -11.02
C PHE A 28 3.19 5.13 -11.88
N THR A 29 4.44 4.73 -11.73
CA THR A 29 5.01 3.57 -12.42
C THR A 29 5.79 2.72 -11.42
N SER A 30 5.49 1.43 -11.34
CA SER A 30 6.24 0.46 -10.57
C SER A 30 6.97 -0.54 -11.47
N THR A 31 8.13 -1.02 -11.01
CA THR A 31 8.91 -2.08 -11.66
C THR A 31 9.50 -3.01 -10.61
N PRO A 32 9.49 -4.34 -10.82
CA PRO A 32 10.16 -5.27 -9.94
C PRO A 32 11.64 -4.92 -9.78
N ASN A 33 12.17 -5.03 -8.57
CA ASN A 33 13.58 -4.78 -8.26
C ASN A 33 14.33 -6.08 -7.93
N ILE A 34 15.66 -5.98 -7.84
CA ILE A 34 16.55 -7.14 -7.61
C ILE A 34 16.38 -7.79 -6.24
N PHE A 35 15.68 -7.13 -5.31
CA PHE A 35 15.44 -7.60 -3.94
C PHE A 35 14.11 -8.35 -3.81
N GLY A 36 13.38 -8.52 -4.92
CA GLY A 36 12.11 -9.23 -4.95
C GLY A 36 10.89 -8.40 -4.55
N GLY A 37 11.04 -7.08 -4.40
CA GLY A 37 9.93 -6.14 -4.29
C GLY A 37 9.83 -5.22 -5.50
N PHE A 38 9.37 -3.97 -5.30
CA PHE A 38 9.13 -3.02 -6.40
C PHE A 38 9.77 -1.66 -6.15
N ASP A 39 10.36 -1.10 -7.19
CA ASP A 39 10.69 0.33 -7.27
C ASP A 39 9.49 1.07 -7.87
N THR A 40 9.03 2.12 -7.21
CA THR A 40 7.89 2.94 -7.66
C THR A 40 8.30 4.39 -7.81
N THR A 41 7.93 4.99 -8.93
CA THR A 41 8.10 6.43 -9.19
C THR A 41 6.74 7.11 -9.16
N SER A 42 6.63 8.16 -8.35
CA SER A 42 5.43 8.98 -8.18
C SER A 42 5.36 10.12 -9.21
N PRO A 43 4.18 10.78 -9.38
CA PRO A 43 4.01 11.89 -10.31
C PRO A 43 4.94 13.07 -10.09
N ASP A 44 5.32 13.32 -8.83
CA ASP A 44 6.26 14.38 -8.43
C ASP A 44 7.74 14.01 -8.67
N GLY A 45 8.00 12.83 -9.23
CA GLY A 45 9.34 12.28 -9.45
C GLY A 45 9.98 11.64 -8.22
N SER A 46 9.30 11.63 -7.07
CA SER A 46 9.78 10.91 -5.90
C SER A 46 9.80 9.41 -6.16
N ARG A 47 10.72 8.71 -5.48
CA ARG A 47 10.89 7.26 -5.61
C ARG A 47 10.74 6.57 -4.28
N SER A 48 10.07 5.43 -4.30
CA SER A 48 10.07 4.45 -3.22
C SER A 48 10.57 3.10 -3.71
N SER A 49 11.08 2.29 -2.80
CA SER A 49 11.56 0.94 -3.08
C SER A 49 11.09 0.01 -1.98
N SER A 50 10.43 -1.08 -2.35
CA SER A 50 9.99 -2.11 -1.42
C SER A 50 10.79 -3.40 -1.56
N HIS A 51 10.93 -4.15 -0.48
CA HIS A 51 11.46 -5.52 -0.50
C HIS A 51 10.95 -6.33 0.69
N PRO A 52 10.79 -7.65 0.55
CA PRO A 52 10.48 -8.51 1.69
C PRO A 52 11.59 -8.43 2.76
N ASN A 53 11.20 -8.61 4.02
CA ASN A 53 12.13 -8.61 5.15
C ASN A 53 12.13 -9.97 5.89
N ILE A 54 13.08 -10.13 6.81
CA ILE A 54 13.26 -11.38 7.57
C ILE A 54 12.13 -11.71 8.56
N PHE A 55 11.19 -10.78 8.78
CA PHE A 55 10.09 -10.93 9.73
C PHE A 55 8.77 -11.30 9.04
N GLY A 56 8.82 -11.77 7.79
CA GLY A 56 7.64 -12.15 7.00
C GLY A 56 6.83 -10.96 6.47
N GLY A 57 7.33 -9.74 6.64
CA GLY A 57 6.72 -8.54 6.07
C GLY A 57 7.54 -7.94 4.95
N GLU A 58 7.33 -6.65 4.73
CA GLU A 58 7.97 -5.85 3.69
C GLU A 58 8.49 -4.55 4.29
N ASP A 59 9.69 -4.13 3.87
CA ASP A 59 10.24 -2.80 4.12
C ASP A 59 10.06 -1.96 2.86
N THR A 60 9.47 -0.77 3.02
CA THR A 60 9.30 0.21 1.95
C THR A 60 10.05 1.49 2.30
N THR A 61 11.13 1.77 1.59
CA THR A 61 11.88 3.01 1.72
C THR A 61 11.23 4.09 0.87
N THR A 62 10.94 5.24 1.49
CA THR A 62 10.40 6.44 0.83
C THR A 62 11.34 7.63 1.09
N PRO A 63 11.16 8.77 0.41
CA PRO A 63 11.94 9.97 0.71
C PRO A 63 11.74 10.49 2.14
N LYS A 64 10.64 10.12 2.81
CA LYS A 64 10.33 10.50 4.19
C LYS A 64 10.87 9.49 5.22
N GLY A 65 11.53 8.43 4.76
CA GLY A 65 12.05 7.34 5.59
C GLY A 65 11.40 5.99 5.26
N THR A 66 11.72 4.98 6.06
CA THR A 66 11.30 3.59 5.84
C THR A 66 10.03 3.25 6.62
N ILE A 67 9.07 2.63 5.94
CA ILE A 67 7.94 1.94 6.55
C ILE A 67 8.32 0.47 6.63
N GLU A 68 8.29 -0.13 7.81
CA GLU A 68 8.57 -1.55 7.99
C GLU A 68 7.30 -2.26 8.40
N SER A 69 7.03 -3.42 7.83
CA SER A 69 5.93 -4.28 8.23
C SER A 69 6.42 -5.65 8.68
N LYS A 70 5.67 -6.33 9.54
CA LYS A 70 5.91 -7.72 9.92
C LYS A 70 4.58 -8.40 10.20
N GLU A 71 4.50 -9.72 10.07
CA GLU A 71 3.31 -10.46 10.49
C GLU A 71 3.10 -10.36 12.00
N ASN A 72 1.84 -10.34 12.43
CA ASN A 72 1.47 -10.34 13.84
C ASN A 72 0.64 -11.59 14.21
N ILE A 73 0.44 -11.79 15.51
CA ILE A 73 -0.25 -12.98 16.05
C ILE A 73 -1.75 -13.02 15.74
N PHE A 74 -2.32 -11.91 15.24
CA PHE A 74 -3.73 -11.80 14.89
C PHE A 74 -4.00 -12.15 13.43
N GLY A 75 -2.98 -12.53 12.66
CA GLY A 75 -3.09 -12.86 11.24
C GLY A 75 -3.07 -11.65 10.32
N GLY A 76 -2.73 -10.47 10.82
CA GLY A 76 -2.44 -9.27 10.03
C GLY A 76 -0.98 -8.86 10.15
N LYS A 77 -0.71 -7.55 10.07
CA LYS A 77 0.64 -7.00 10.11
C LYS A 77 0.81 -5.87 11.12
N ASP A 78 1.96 -5.80 11.77
CA ASP A 78 2.41 -4.61 12.48
C ASP A 78 3.22 -3.74 11.53
N TYR A 79 2.91 -2.44 11.49
CA TYR A 79 3.60 -1.43 10.71
C TYR A 79 4.33 -0.46 11.63
N ARG A 80 5.58 -0.13 11.30
CA ARG A 80 6.35 0.96 11.89
C ARG A 80 6.54 2.04 10.84
N LEU A 81 6.00 3.22 11.10
CA LEU A 81 6.12 4.37 10.21
C LEU A 81 7.45 5.11 10.46
N PRO A 82 7.95 5.92 9.49
CA PRO A 82 9.13 6.75 9.67
C PRO A 82 9.05 7.71 10.86
N SER A 83 7.85 8.13 11.25
CA SER A 83 7.57 8.97 12.43
C SER A 83 7.80 8.24 13.77
N GLY A 84 8.00 6.91 13.75
CA GLY A 84 8.03 6.06 14.94
C GLY A 84 6.65 5.59 15.40
N GLU A 85 5.58 6.01 14.73
CA GLU A 85 4.23 5.55 14.96
C GLU A 85 4.07 4.06 14.59
N ARG A 86 3.16 3.38 15.29
CA ARG A 86 2.83 1.99 15.06
C ARG A 86 1.35 1.84 14.71
N ILE A 87 1.10 1.07 13.67
CA ILE A 87 -0.24 0.67 13.23
C ILE A 87 -0.27 -0.85 13.21
N GLU A 88 -1.38 -1.44 13.63
CA GLU A 88 -1.61 -2.88 13.60
C GLU A 88 -2.79 -3.17 12.68
N SER A 89 -2.63 -4.07 11.71
CA SER A 89 -3.76 -4.63 10.95
C SER A 89 -4.17 -5.99 11.49
N TYR A 90 -5.45 -6.30 11.34
CA TYR A 90 -6.01 -7.63 11.64
C TYR A 90 -7.24 -7.89 10.77
N PRO A 91 -7.50 -9.15 10.38
CA PRO A 91 -8.67 -9.50 9.59
C PRO A 91 -9.96 -9.26 10.38
N ASN A 92 -11.02 -8.82 9.69
CA ASN A 92 -12.35 -8.63 10.26
C ASN A 92 -13.35 -9.68 9.77
N ILE A 93 -14.51 -9.75 10.44
CA ILE A 93 -15.56 -10.74 10.15
C ILE A 93 -16.22 -10.56 8.76
N PHE A 94 -15.96 -9.44 8.09
CA PHE A 94 -16.48 -9.13 6.76
C PHE A 94 -15.51 -9.54 5.64
N GLY A 95 -14.37 -10.15 5.99
CA GLY A 95 -13.37 -10.63 5.04
C GLY A 95 -12.38 -9.57 4.57
N GLY A 96 -12.39 -8.38 5.18
CA GLY A 96 -11.37 -7.34 4.97
C GLY A 96 -10.39 -7.25 6.14
N GLN A 97 -9.69 -6.12 6.26
CA GLN A 97 -8.78 -5.83 7.37
C GLN A 97 -9.15 -4.54 8.10
N ASP A 98 -9.00 -4.53 9.43
CA ASP A 98 -9.10 -3.33 10.24
C ASP A 98 -7.69 -2.87 10.64
N PHE A 99 -7.49 -1.55 10.76
CA PHE A 99 -6.22 -0.93 11.12
C PHE A 99 -6.37 -0.15 12.42
N ARG A 100 -5.67 -0.57 13.47
CA ARG A 100 -5.65 0.10 14.77
C ARG A 100 -4.41 0.98 14.91
N GLN A 101 -4.64 2.25 15.21
CA GLN A 101 -3.62 3.23 15.54
C GLN A 101 -3.32 3.24 17.04
N ARG A 102 -2.23 3.89 17.44
CA ARG A 102 -1.76 3.91 18.83
C ARG A 102 -2.72 4.62 19.78
N ASP A 103 -3.48 5.60 19.29
CA ASP A 103 -4.49 6.34 20.06
C ASP A 103 -5.79 5.55 20.27
N GLY A 104 -5.87 4.33 19.72
CA GLY A 104 -7.04 3.47 19.77
C GLY A 104 -8.03 3.71 18.63
N HIS A 105 -7.75 4.67 17.72
CA HIS A 105 -8.55 4.84 16.51
C HIS A 105 -8.45 3.59 15.64
N VAL A 106 -9.58 3.13 15.12
CA VAL A 106 -9.66 1.99 14.21
C VAL A 106 -10.25 2.46 12.89
N VAL A 107 -9.57 2.13 11.79
CA VAL A 107 -10.10 2.27 10.43
C VAL A 107 -10.56 0.87 10.00
N GLU A 108 -11.84 0.72 9.68
CA GLU A 108 -12.40 -0.55 9.21
C GLU A 108 -12.37 -0.60 7.69
N CYS A 109 -11.69 -1.57 7.09
CA CYS A 109 -11.72 -1.80 5.65
C CYS A 109 -12.52 -3.05 5.30
N ARG A 110 -13.47 -2.91 4.36
CA ARG A 110 -14.37 -3.99 3.95
C ARG A 110 -14.31 -4.21 2.45
N PRO A 111 -14.34 -5.46 1.96
CA PRO A 111 -14.39 -5.73 0.53
C PRO A 111 -15.62 -5.09 -0.11
N ASN A 112 -15.44 -4.51 -1.30
CA ASN A 112 -16.50 -3.92 -2.09
C ASN A 112 -16.78 -4.72 -3.37
N VAL A 113 -17.91 -4.44 -4.00
CA VAL A 113 -18.38 -5.16 -5.21
C VAL A 113 -17.51 -4.94 -6.44
N PHE A 114 -16.54 -4.01 -6.38
CA PHE A 114 -15.61 -3.70 -7.46
C PHE A 114 -14.26 -4.42 -7.32
N GLY A 115 -14.11 -5.29 -6.29
CA GLY A 115 -12.90 -6.06 -6.06
C GLY A 115 -11.81 -5.31 -5.28
N GLY A 116 -12.13 -4.17 -4.68
CA GLY A 116 -11.27 -3.44 -3.74
C GLY A 116 -11.83 -3.47 -2.31
N GLU A 117 -11.33 -2.56 -1.46
CA GLU A 117 -11.83 -2.36 -0.10
C GLU A 117 -12.29 -0.91 0.12
N ASP A 118 -13.37 -0.72 0.88
CA ASP A 118 -13.83 0.56 1.38
C ASP A 118 -13.42 0.71 2.85
N CYS A 119 -12.60 1.73 3.15
CA CYS A 119 -12.05 1.99 4.49
C CYS A 119 -12.72 3.22 5.14
N ARG A 120 -13.17 3.12 6.41
CA ARG A 120 -13.81 4.22 7.15
C ARG A 120 -13.46 4.24 8.63
#